data_AF-A0A3P6QNQ6-F1
#
_entry.id   AF-A0A3P6QNQ6-F1
#
_cell.length_a   1.000
_cell.length_b   1.000
_cell.length_c   1.000
_cell.angle_alpha   90.00
_cell.angle_beta   90.00
_cell.angle_gamma   90.00
#
_symmetry.space_group_name_H-M   'P 1'
#
loop_
_entity.id
_entity.type
_entity.pdbx_description
1 polymer ?
#
loop_
_entity_poly.entity_id
_entity_poly.type
_entity_poly.pdbx_seq_one_letter_code
_entity_poly.pdbx_strand_id
1 'polypeptide(L)'
;MMSKDGEIRRDETCVDYAGQDVMVFPCHGMKGNQEWQYNHETGRVFHAVSQKCLEMTKDGAKLKMEPCNASNKFQHWKFKEYNAEKAKTYGVVIP
;
A
#
# COMPACT_ATOMS: atom_id res chain seq x y z
N MET A 1 3.64 -8.06 4.91
CA MET A 1 2.76 -8.86 4.03
C MET A 1 1.57 -7.99 3.65
N MET A 2 1.04 -8.10 2.44
CA MET A 2 -0.26 -7.50 2.09
C MET A 2 -1.38 -8.47 2.49
N SER A 3 -2.33 -8.03 3.30
CA SER A 3 -3.48 -8.84 3.71
C SER A 3 -4.58 -8.81 2.65
N LYS A 4 -5.54 -9.75 2.73
CA LYS A 4 -6.73 -9.76 1.86
C LYS A 4 -7.66 -8.56 2.10
N ASP A 5 -7.56 -7.96 3.29
CA ASP A 5 -8.41 -6.86 3.74
C ASP A 5 -7.80 -5.48 3.41
N GLY A 6 -6.69 -5.47 2.66
CA GLY A 6 -6.01 -4.24 2.23
C GLY A 6 -4.99 -3.71 3.23
N GLU A 7 -4.53 -4.50 4.20
CA GLU A 7 -3.54 -4.02 5.17
C GLU A 7 -2.12 -4.40 4.73
N ILE A 8 -1.19 -3.45 4.74
CA ILE A 8 0.24 -3.76 4.71
C ILE A 8 0.66 -4.01 6.17
N ARG A 9 0.81 -5.29 6.55
CA ARG A 9 0.94 -5.68 7.96
C ARG A 9 2.16 -6.54 8.27
N ARG A 10 2.57 -6.48 9.54
CA ARG A 10 3.50 -7.40 10.20
C ARG A 10 2.99 -7.64 11.62
N ASP A 11 2.70 -8.89 11.94
CA ASP A 11 2.10 -9.29 13.23
C ASP A 11 0.80 -8.49 13.50
N GLU A 12 0.75 -7.78 14.63
CA GLU A 12 -0.37 -6.92 15.05
C GLU A 12 -0.21 -5.44 14.66
N THR A 13 0.73 -5.15 13.75
CA THR A 13 1.01 -3.78 13.30
C THR A 13 0.80 -3.60 11.80
N CYS A 14 0.23 -2.46 11.44
CA CYS A 14 -0.20 -2.10 10.09
C CYS A 14 0.43 -0.77 9.67
N VAL A 15 0.70 -0.62 8.37
CA VAL A 15 1.07 0.67 7.80
C VAL A 15 -0.16 1.58 7.79
N ASP A 16 0.01 2.79 8.32
CA ASP A 16 -1.05 3.78 8.54
C ASP A 16 -0.64 5.13 7.92
N TYR A 17 -1.59 5.80 7.27
CA TYR A 17 -1.41 7.15 6.77
C TYR A 17 -2.63 8.03 7.04
N ALA A 18 -2.47 8.97 7.96
CA ALA A 18 -3.51 9.93 8.36
C ALA A 18 -3.35 11.34 7.75
N GLY A 19 -2.49 11.50 6.73
CA GLY A 19 -2.34 12.76 5.99
C GLY A 19 -0.99 13.49 6.13
N GLN A 20 -0.09 13.02 7.00
CA GLN A 20 1.23 13.60 7.20
C GLN A 20 2.35 12.59 6.85
N ASP A 21 2.63 11.67 7.76
CA ASP A 21 3.68 10.67 7.61
C ASP A 21 3.10 9.26 7.43
N VAL A 22 3.85 8.40 6.75
CA VAL A 22 3.58 6.96 6.71
C VAL A 22 4.20 6.35 7.95
N MET A 23 3.37 5.73 8.79
CA MET A 23 3.80 5.18 10.08
C MET A 23 3.33 3.74 10.25
N VAL A 24 3.81 3.11 11.33
CA VAL A 24 3.33 1.80 11.76
C VAL A 24 2.48 2.00 13.01
N PHE A 25 1.27 1.47 13.00
CA PHE A 25 0.31 1.58 14.10
C PHE A 25 -0.36 0.23 14.37
N PRO A 26 -0.92 -0.04 15.57
CA PRO A 26 -1.69 -1.24 15.80
C PRO A 26 -2.79 -1.44 14.74
N CYS A 27 -2.86 -2.65 14.20
CA CYS A 27 -3.92 -3.01 13.26
C CYS A 27 -5.27 -2.95 13.97
N HIS A 28 -6.21 -2.17 13.44
CA HIS A 28 -7.55 -2.07 14.03
C HIS A 28 -8.64 -2.70 13.16
N GLY A 29 -8.35 -3.12 11.93
CA GLY A 29 -9.29 -3.82 11.04
C GLY A 29 -10.49 -2.98 10.58
N MET A 30 -10.50 -1.67 10.85
CA MET A 30 -11.59 -0.74 10.49
C MET A 30 -11.34 -0.03 9.15
N LYS A 31 -10.35 -0.50 8.37
CA LYS A 31 -9.93 0.11 7.09
C LYS A 31 -9.48 1.57 7.28
N GLY A 32 -9.92 2.49 6.42
CA GLY A 32 -9.59 3.90 6.53
C GLY A 32 -8.10 4.16 6.29
N ASN A 33 -7.42 4.74 7.27
CA ASN A 33 -6.01 5.11 7.18
C ASN A 33 -5.06 3.90 7.05
N GLN A 34 -5.56 2.69 7.30
CA GLN A 34 -4.82 1.42 7.16
C GLN A 34 -5.24 0.61 5.93
N GLU A 35 -6.07 1.19 5.04
CA GLU A 35 -6.54 0.53 3.83
C GLU A 35 -5.69 0.93 2.60
N TRP A 36 -5.04 -0.08 2.04
CA TRP A 36 -4.14 -0.01 0.90
C TRP A 36 -4.62 -0.93 -0.20
N GLN A 37 -4.40 -0.52 -1.44
CA GLN A 37 -4.66 -1.31 -2.64
C GLN A 37 -3.35 -1.47 -3.40
N TYR A 38 -3.10 -2.67 -3.93
CA TYR A 38 -1.90 -2.95 -4.69
C TYR A 38 -2.25 -3.41 -6.09
N ASN A 39 -1.83 -2.62 -7.08
CA ASN A 39 -1.85 -3.05 -8.47
C ASN A 39 -0.52 -3.74 -8.77
N HIS A 40 -0.58 -5.06 -8.90
CA HIS A 40 0.59 -5.90 -9.15
C HIS A 40 1.13 -5.83 -10.59
N GLU A 41 0.32 -5.35 -11.53
CA GLU A 41 0.71 -5.16 -12.93
C GLU A 41 1.54 -3.89 -13.11
N THR A 42 1.15 -2.81 -12.42
CA THR A 42 1.85 -1.52 -12.45
C THR A 42 2.85 -1.35 -11.30
N GLY A 43 2.77 -2.19 -10.27
CA GLY A 43 3.57 -2.09 -9.04
C GLY A 43 3.11 -0.97 -8.10
N ARG A 44 1.92 -0.39 -8.29
CA ARG A 44 1.48 0.74 -7.47
C ARG A 44 0.88 0.29 -6.14
N VAL A 45 1.27 0.97 -5.07
CA VAL A 45 0.65 0.87 -3.75
C VAL A 45 -0.12 2.16 -3.49
N PHE A 46 -1.42 2.02 -3.40
CA PHE A 46 -2.39 3.11 -3.35
C PHE A 46 -3.05 3.15 -1.98
N HIS A 47 -3.15 4.34 -1.39
CA HIS A 47 -3.88 4.52 -0.14
C HIS A 47 -5.34 4.87 -0.43
N ALA A 48 -6.26 4.02 0.02
CA ALA A 48 -7.66 4.04 -0.40
C ALA A 48 -8.37 5.35 -0.04
N VAL A 49 -8.10 5.93 1.12
CA VAL A 49 -8.77 7.17 1.57
C VAL A 49 -8.21 8.41 0.89
N SER A 50 -6.89 8.56 0.86
CA SER A 50 -6.27 9.79 0.35
C SER A 50 -6.13 9.82 -1.17
N GLN A 51 -6.35 8.68 -1.84
CA GLN A 51 -6.17 8.52 -3.29
C GLN A 51 -4.75 8.88 -3.78
N LYS A 52 -3.75 8.62 -2.92
CA LYS A 52 -2.32 8.91 -3.17
C LYS A 52 -1.53 7.61 -3.25
N CYS A 53 -0.37 7.66 -3.89
CA CYS A 53 0.53 6.54 -4.02
C CYS A 53 1.69 6.63 -3.03
N LEU A 54 2.12 5.48 -2.51
CA LEU A 54 3.31 5.36 -1.70
C LEU A 54 4.54 5.61 -2.57
N GLU A 55 5.42 6.50 -2.13
CA GLU A 55 6.63 6.89 -2.84
C GLU A 55 7.85 6.83 -1.92
N MET A 56 8.96 6.27 -2.40
CA MET A 56 10.24 6.35 -1.72
C MET A 56 10.96 7.66 -2.09
N THR A 57 11.59 8.31 -1.13
CA THR A 57 12.47 9.44 -1.44
C THR A 57 13.67 9.01 -2.28
N LYS A 58 14.24 9.93 -3.07
CA LYS A 58 15.33 9.60 -4.02
C LYS A 58 16.59 9.05 -3.34
N ASP A 59 16.83 9.45 -2.09
CA ASP A 59 17.91 8.99 -1.23
C ASP A 59 17.60 7.66 -0.52
N GLY A 60 16.38 7.12 -0.68
CA GLY A 60 15.93 5.89 -0.04
C GLY A 60 15.65 6.02 1.46
N ALA A 61 15.72 7.23 2.03
CA ALA A 61 15.67 7.43 3.48
C ALA A 61 14.26 7.41 4.07
N LYS A 62 13.24 7.78 3.28
CA LYS A 62 11.87 7.96 3.78
C LYS A 62 10.81 7.50 2.77
N LEU A 63 9.61 7.25 3.30
CA LEU A 63 8.39 7.09 2.53
C LEU A 63 7.57 8.38 2.62
N LYS A 64 6.87 8.70 1.54
CA LYS A 64 5.93 9.81 1.46
C LYS A 64 4.73 9.44 0.60
N MET A 65 3.67 10.23 0.71
CA MET A 65 2.44 10.04 -0.06
C MET A 65 2.25 11.18 -1.06
N GLU A 66 2.24 10.82 -2.33
CA GLU A 66 2.19 11.78 -3.45
C GLU A 66 1.07 11.44 -4.44
N PRO A 67 0.64 12.38 -5.28
CA PRO A 67 -0.18 12.06 -6.44
C PRO A 67 0.43 10.93 -7.26
N CYS A 68 -0.41 9.98 -7.67
CA CYS A 68 0.05 8.82 -8.42
C CYS A 68 0.60 9.22 -9.80
N ASN A 69 1.79 8.75 -10.14
CA ASN A 69 2.49 9.05 -11.39
C ASN A 69 3.10 7.78 -11.99
N ALA A 70 2.61 7.36 -13.17
CA ALA A 70 3.06 6.15 -13.89
C ALA A 70 4.54 6.17 -14.27
N SER A 71 5.08 7.36 -14.51
CA SER A 71 6.46 7.55 -14.93
C SER A 71 7.42 7.60 -13.74
N ASN A 72 6.90 7.69 -12.51
CA ASN A 72 7.74 7.79 -11.32
C ASN A 72 8.13 6.41 -10.79
N LYS A 73 9.34 5.97 -11.13
CA LYS A 73 9.90 4.69 -10.64
C LYS A 73 9.95 4.54 -9.12
N PHE A 74 9.94 5.64 -8.37
CA PHE A 74 9.94 5.61 -6.90
C PHE A 74 8.56 5.27 -6.31
N GLN A 75 7.52 5.18 -7.15
CA GLN A 75 6.18 4.69 -6.79
C GLN A 75 5.92 3.25 -7.25
N HIS A 76 6.94 2.55 -7.75
CA HIS A 76 6.83 1.16 -8.20
C HIS A 76 7.39 0.22 -7.14
N TRP A 77 6.51 -0.60 -6.59
CA TRP A 77 6.75 -1.54 -5.52
C TRP A 77 6.49 -2.96 -5.99
N LYS A 78 7.24 -3.90 -5.43
CA LYS A 78 7.02 -5.33 -5.67
C LYS A 78 7.02 -6.07 -4.34
N PHE A 79 5.87 -6.64 -3.98
CA PHE A 79 5.82 -7.58 -2.87
C PHE A 79 6.56 -8.86 -3.26
N LYS A 80 7.48 -9.30 -2.41
CA LYS A 80 8.27 -10.53 -2.63
C LYS A 80 7.37 -11.75 -2.85
N GLU A 81 6.29 -11.82 -2.07
CA GLU A 81 5.30 -12.89 -2.13
C GLU A 81 3.93 -12.26 -2.44
N TYR A 82 3.51 -12.35 -3.70
CA TYR A 82 2.18 -11.97 -4.14
C TYR A 82 1.59 -13.09 -4.99
N ASN A 83 0.38 -13.52 -4.66
CA ASN A 83 -0.34 -14.56 -5.38
C ASN A 83 -1.60 -13.97 -6.03
N ALA A 84 -1.53 -13.71 -7.34
CA ALA A 84 -2.61 -13.10 -8.11
C ALA A 84 -3.88 -13.96 -8.14
N GLU A 85 -3.74 -15.28 -8.26
CA GLU A 85 -4.88 -16.20 -8.26
C GLU A 85 -5.60 -16.19 -6.92
N LYS A 86 -4.85 -16.23 -5.81
CA LYS A 86 -5.41 -16.12 -4.47
C LYS A 86 -6.08 -14.75 -4.24
N ALA A 87 -5.50 -13.67 -4.75
CA ALA A 87 -6.11 -12.34 -4.69
C ALA A 87 -7.47 -12.29 -5.41
N LYS A 88 -7.58 -12.91 -6.61
CA LYS A 88 -8.85 -13.07 -7.33
C LYS A 88 -9.88 -13.85 -6.51
N THR A 89 -9.49 -14.95 -5.85
CA THR A 89 -10.41 -15.73 -4.99
C THR A 89 -10.96 -14.95 -3.80
N TYR A 90 -10.23 -13.93 -3.34
CA TYR A 90 -10.70 -13.02 -2.28
C TYR A 90 -11.45 -11.79 -2.81
N GLY A 91 -11.64 -11.67 -4.13
CA GLY A 91 -12.32 -10.53 -4.73
C GLY A 91 -11.56 -9.20 -4.60
N VAL A 92 -10.23 -9.24 -4.48
CA VAL A 92 -9.41 -8.02 -4.40
C VAL A 92 -9.48 -7.26 -5.72
N VAL A 93 -9.88 -5.99 -5.66
CA VAL A 93 -9.95 -5.11 -6.83
C VAL A 93 -8.56 -4.53 -7.12
N ILE A 94 -8.16 -4.58 -8.39
CA ILE A 94 -6.91 -3.98 -8.88
C ILE A 94 -7.24 -2.54 -9.32
N PRO A 95 -6.67 -1.50 -8.69
CA PRO A 95 -6.89 -0.11 -9.06
C PRO A 95 -6.06 0.35 -10.27
#